data_AF-N2BGB6-F1
#
_entry.id   AF-N2BGB6-F1
#
_cell.length_a   1.000
_cell.length_b   1.000
_cell.length_c   1.000
_cell.angle_alpha   90.00
_cell.angle_beta   90.00
_cell.angle_gamma   90.00
#
_symmetry.space_group_name_H-M   'P 1'
#
loop_
_entity.id
_entity.type
_entity.pdbx_description
1 polymer ?
#
loop_
_entity_poly.entity_id
_entity_poly.type
_entity_poly.pdbx_seq_one_letter_code
_entity_poly.pdbx_strand_id
1 'polypeptide(L)'
;MTIFFGSEEWDGPLSLFDMMDVSDPEVLACVDNYHVRLIAPAQMADEEIMKFQSSLREVMLFIKYSKDKENLSMVLAANERRFREVERRAADVIEAITNSGIKYDEEDEVVNVCQAIQEIRMEERKIGEQDGELRKAKEAARNFYNLGVDVEKIAQGVGYAVETVKGWLGLES
;
A
#
# COMPACT_ATOMS: atom_id res chain seq x y z
N MET A 1 -21.48 -18.32 5.53
CA MET A 1 -20.53 -17.90 4.48
C MET A 1 -19.65 -16.85 5.11
N THR A 2 -18.34 -16.98 4.94
CA THR A 2 -17.33 -16.15 5.60
C THR A 2 -16.40 -15.60 4.54
N ILE A 3 -16.03 -14.32 4.64
CA ILE A 3 -15.07 -13.68 3.75
C ILE A 3 -13.84 -13.30 4.57
N PHE A 4 -12.67 -13.69 4.10
CA PHE A 4 -11.39 -13.30 4.68
C PHE A 4 -10.77 -12.18 3.83
N PHE A 5 -10.60 -11.00 4.41
CA PHE A 5 -9.98 -9.85 3.76
C PHE A 5 -8.47 -9.82 4.05
N GLY A 6 -7.77 -10.86 3.60
CA GLY A 6 -6.31 -10.97 3.70
C GLY A 6 -5.68 -11.25 2.35
N SER A 7 -4.46 -10.74 2.18
CA SER A 7 -3.63 -11.00 0.99
C SER A 7 -2.93 -12.36 1.04
N GLU A 8 -2.88 -12.95 2.23
CA GLU A 8 -2.24 -14.22 2.55
C GLU A 8 -3.22 -15.38 2.42
N GLU A 9 -2.68 -16.58 2.25
CA GLU A 9 -3.49 -17.79 2.32
C GLU A 9 -4.03 -17.98 3.74
N TRP A 10 -5.28 -18.41 3.83
CA TRP A 10 -5.89 -18.76 5.11
C TRP A 10 -5.24 -20.03 5.66
N ASP A 11 -4.72 -19.94 6.89
CA ASP A 11 -4.03 -21.00 7.60
C ASP A 11 -4.83 -21.56 8.81
N GLY A 12 -6.04 -21.04 9.03
CA GLY A 12 -6.91 -21.46 10.13
C GLY A 12 -7.75 -22.71 9.82
N PRO A 13 -8.39 -23.29 10.85
CA PRO A 13 -9.27 -24.44 10.68
C PRO A 13 -10.50 -24.11 9.81
N LEU A 14 -10.90 -25.06 8.95
CA LEU A 14 -12.09 -24.94 8.10
C LEU A 14 -13.27 -25.75 8.63
N SER A 15 -13.11 -26.42 9.77
CA SER A 15 -14.16 -27.15 10.44
C SER A 15 -13.98 -27.17 11.96
N LEU A 16 -15.05 -27.44 12.70
CA LEU A 16 -14.98 -27.55 14.16
C LEU A 16 -14.02 -28.68 14.57
N PHE A 17 -13.97 -29.75 13.79
CA PHE A 17 -13.04 -30.85 14.06
C PHE A 17 -11.58 -30.41 13.91
N ASP A 18 -11.25 -29.64 12.86
CA ASP A 18 -9.90 -29.07 12.67
C ASP A 18 -9.53 -28.13 13.84
N MET A 19 -10.50 -27.43 14.42
CA MET A 19 -10.27 -26.48 15.52
C MET A 19 -10.03 -27.19 16.87
N MET A 20 -10.67 -28.34 17.11
CA MET A 20 -10.61 -29.01 18.41
C MET A 20 -9.29 -29.75 18.67
N ASP A 21 -8.52 -30.08 17.63
CA ASP A 21 -7.29 -30.88 17.73
C ASP A 21 -7.50 -32.20 18.53
N VAL A 22 -8.68 -32.82 18.38
CA VAL A 22 -9.05 -34.08 19.04
C VAL A 22 -9.24 -35.17 17.99
N SER A 23 -8.54 -36.30 18.15
CA SER A 23 -8.65 -37.47 17.26
C SER A 23 -9.52 -38.60 17.82
N ASP A 24 -10.03 -38.48 19.05
CA ASP A 24 -10.82 -39.53 19.71
C ASP A 24 -12.22 -39.66 19.06
N PRO A 25 -12.54 -40.81 18.44
CA PRO A 25 -13.83 -41.01 17.79
C PRO A 25 -15.03 -40.94 18.72
N GLU A 26 -14.89 -41.28 20.01
CA GLU A 26 -16.00 -41.21 20.97
C GLU A 26 -16.36 -39.75 21.27
N VAL A 27 -15.34 -38.90 21.38
CA VAL A 27 -15.53 -37.45 21.57
C VAL A 27 -16.09 -36.82 20.30
N LEU A 28 -15.57 -37.16 19.12
CA LEU A 28 -16.06 -36.64 17.84
C LEU A 28 -17.51 -37.08 17.55
N ALA A 29 -17.92 -38.28 17.97
CA ALA A 29 -19.31 -38.74 17.83
C ALA A 29 -20.31 -37.93 18.66
N CYS A 30 -19.85 -37.17 19.65
CA CYS A 30 -20.68 -36.32 20.50
C CYS A 30 -20.86 -34.89 19.95
N VAL A 31 -20.19 -34.52 18.85
CA VAL A 31 -20.14 -33.15 18.32
C VAL A 31 -20.37 -33.13 16.81
N ASP A 32 -21.18 -32.20 16.32
CA ASP A 32 -21.37 -32.00 14.88
C ASP A 32 -20.15 -31.30 14.24
N ASN A 33 -19.72 -31.76 13.06
CA ASN A 33 -18.64 -31.09 12.34
C ASN A 33 -19.15 -29.90 11.50
N TYR A 34 -19.15 -28.70 12.08
CA TYR A 34 -19.52 -27.48 11.36
C TYR A 34 -18.39 -27.00 10.44
N HIS A 35 -18.69 -26.85 9.14
CA HIS A 35 -17.73 -26.38 8.15
C HIS A 35 -17.82 -24.86 7.89
N VAL A 36 -16.66 -24.21 7.84
CA VAL A 36 -16.52 -22.82 7.40
C VAL A 36 -16.54 -22.76 5.87
N ARG A 37 -17.50 -22.04 5.30
CA ARG A 37 -17.55 -21.74 3.87
C ARG A 37 -16.80 -20.44 3.61
N LEU A 38 -15.50 -20.56 3.37
CA LEU A 38 -14.57 -19.44 3.23
C LEU A 38 -14.44 -18.94 1.78
N ILE A 39 -14.44 -17.62 1.62
CA ILE A 39 -14.01 -16.93 0.42
C ILE A 39 -12.78 -16.09 0.81
N ALA A 40 -11.64 -16.36 0.19
CA ALA A 40 -10.37 -15.71 0.50
C ALA A 40 -9.65 -15.32 -0.81
N PRO A 41 -9.22 -14.05 -1.00
CA PRO A 41 -8.59 -13.58 -2.23
C PRO A 41 -7.39 -14.43 -2.67
N ALA A 42 -6.50 -14.76 -1.74
CA ALA A 42 -5.26 -15.50 -2.03
C ALA A 42 -5.53 -16.93 -2.55
N GLN A 43 -6.63 -17.54 -2.13
CA GLN A 43 -6.98 -18.94 -2.46
C GLN A 43 -7.89 -19.05 -3.70
N MET A 44 -8.32 -17.94 -4.28
CA MET A 44 -9.21 -17.93 -5.45
C MET A 44 -8.42 -17.66 -6.73
N ALA A 45 -8.78 -18.37 -7.80
CA ALA A 45 -8.29 -18.03 -9.13
C ALA A 45 -8.89 -16.69 -9.60
N ASP A 46 -8.18 -15.96 -10.46
CA ASP A 46 -8.65 -14.66 -10.95
C ASP A 46 -9.97 -14.81 -11.71
N GLU A 47 -10.12 -15.88 -12.49
CA GLU A 47 -11.34 -16.18 -13.23
C GLU A 47 -12.56 -16.38 -12.31
N GLU A 48 -12.34 -16.81 -11.07
CA GLU A 48 -13.39 -16.95 -10.06
C GLU A 48 -13.75 -15.59 -9.46
N ILE A 49 -12.75 -14.78 -9.12
CA ILE A 49 -12.96 -13.42 -8.63
C ILE A 49 -13.68 -12.57 -9.69
N MET A 50 -13.34 -12.76 -10.97
CA MET A 50 -13.98 -12.10 -12.11
C MET A 50 -15.46 -12.44 -12.29
N LYS A 51 -16.02 -13.42 -11.56
CA LYS A 51 -17.47 -13.69 -11.59
C LYS A 51 -18.27 -12.71 -10.74
N PHE A 52 -17.65 -12.05 -9.75
CA PHE A 52 -18.35 -11.07 -8.90
C PHE A 52 -18.80 -9.85 -9.70
N GLN A 53 -20.07 -9.48 -9.61
CA GLN A 53 -20.63 -8.36 -10.39
C GLN A 53 -20.61 -7.03 -9.62
N SER A 54 -20.46 -7.05 -8.29
CA SER A 54 -20.32 -5.86 -7.44
C SER A 54 -18.87 -5.42 -7.28
N SER A 55 -18.64 -4.30 -6.57
CA SER A 55 -17.31 -3.78 -6.20
C SER A 55 -16.48 -4.74 -5.35
N LEU A 56 -17.07 -5.84 -4.86
CA LEU A 56 -16.32 -6.93 -4.24
C LEU A 56 -15.25 -7.50 -5.18
N ARG A 57 -15.47 -7.47 -6.51
CA ARG A 57 -14.44 -7.89 -7.48
C ARG A 57 -13.16 -7.07 -7.31
N GLU A 58 -13.29 -5.74 -7.32
CA GLU A 58 -12.17 -4.81 -7.20
C GLU A 58 -11.48 -4.96 -5.86
N VAL A 59 -12.25 -5.08 -4.77
CA VAL A 59 -11.73 -5.32 -3.41
C VAL A 59 -10.89 -6.60 -3.36
N MET A 60 -11.42 -7.71 -3.87
CA MET A 60 -10.74 -9.01 -3.82
C MET A 60 -9.48 -9.01 -4.68
N LEU A 61 -9.56 -8.50 -5.91
CA LEU A 61 -8.40 -8.39 -6.80
C LEU A 61 -7.30 -7.51 -6.20
N PHE A 62 -7.68 -6.36 -5.63
CA PHE A 62 -6.72 -5.45 -5.04
C PHE A 62 -6.04 -6.06 -3.81
N ILE A 63 -6.81 -6.63 -2.88
CA ILE A 63 -6.26 -7.24 -1.66
C ILE A 63 -5.32 -8.40 -2.03
N LYS A 64 -5.72 -9.27 -2.96
CA LYS A 64 -4.93 -10.42 -3.43
C LYS A 64 -3.53 -10.00 -3.85
N TYR A 65 -3.42 -8.91 -4.60
CA TYR A 65 -2.16 -8.44 -5.18
C TYR A 65 -1.53 -7.28 -4.42
N SER A 66 -2.06 -6.88 -3.27
CA SER A 66 -1.61 -5.69 -2.53
C SER A 66 -0.12 -5.73 -2.13
N LYS A 67 0.44 -6.94 -1.94
CA LYS A 67 1.86 -7.16 -1.63
C LYS A 67 2.74 -7.44 -2.87
N ASP A 68 2.16 -7.49 -4.06
CA ASP A 68 2.84 -7.73 -5.33
C ASP A 68 2.60 -6.56 -6.30
N LYS A 69 3.57 -5.65 -6.33
CA LYS A 69 3.48 -4.41 -7.11
C LYS A 69 3.30 -4.65 -8.62
N GLU A 70 3.94 -5.68 -9.16
CA GLU A 70 3.89 -5.97 -10.60
C GLU A 70 2.51 -6.51 -10.97
N ASN A 71 2.04 -7.53 -10.24
CA ASN A 71 0.73 -8.10 -10.47
C ASN A 71 -0.40 -7.11 -10.19
N LEU A 72 -0.30 -6.30 -9.12
CA LEU A 72 -1.27 -5.25 -8.83
C LEU A 72 -1.35 -4.24 -9.99
N SER A 73 -0.20 -3.81 -10.52
CA SER A 73 -0.17 -2.88 -11.65
C SER A 73 -0.80 -3.48 -12.91
N MET A 74 -0.56 -4.77 -13.18
CA MET A 74 -1.18 -5.47 -14.31
C MET A 74 -2.69 -5.59 -14.14
N VAL A 75 -3.17 -5.93 -12.95
CA VAL A 75 -4.61 -6.09 -12.66
C VAL A 75 -5.34 -4.76 -12.72
N LEU A 76 -4.76 -3.68 -12.19
CA LEU A 76 -5.30 -2.33 -12.29
C LEU A 76 -5.43 -1.91 -13.76
N ALA A 77 -4.44 -2.20 -14.60
CA ALA A 77 -4.49 -1.89 -16.03
C ALA A 77 -5.52 -2.75 -16.78
N ALA A 78 -5.57 -4.06 -16.51
CA ALA A 78 -6.49 -4.98 -17.16
C ALA A 78 -7.97 -4.68 -16.83
N ASN A 79 -8.24 -4.13 -15.64
CA ASN A 79 -9.58 -3.84 -15.13
C ASN A 79 -9.83 -2.34 -14.96
N GLU A 80 -9.10 -1.50 -15.69
CA GLU A 80 -9.03 -0.05 -15.50
C GLU A 80 -10.41 0.61 -15.43
N ARG A 81 -11.35 0.22 -16.30
CA ARG A 81 -12.70 0.81 -16.31
C ARG A 81 -13.42 0.67 -14.97
N ARG A 82 -13.29 -0.48 -14.30
CA ARG A 82 -13.94 -0.72 -13.01
C ARG A 82 -13.18 -0.09 -11.85
N PHE A 83 -11.85 -0.05 -11.93
CA PHE A 83 -11.02 0.62 -10.91
C PHE A 83 -11.08 2.16 -10.97
N ARG A 84 -11.59 2.74 -12.07
CA ARG A 84 -11.92 4.16 -12.15
C ARG A 84 -13.25 4.52 -11.49
N GLU A 85 -14.11 3.53 -11.26
CA GLU A 85 -15.49 3.72 -10.79
C GLU A 85 -15.80 2.85 -9.55
N VAL A 86 -14.88 2.82 -8.57
CA VAL A 86 -15.06 2.01 -7.36
C VAL A 86 -15.96 2.76 -6.38
N GLU A 87 -17.02 2.12 -5.88
CA GLU A 87 -17.85 2.70 -4.81
C GLU A 87 -16.98 3.09 -3.61
N ARG A 88 -17.19 4.27 -3.00
CA ARG A 88 -16.38 4.75 -1.88
C ARG A 88 -16.24 3.72 -0.76
N ARG A 89 -17.32 3.01 -0.39
CA ARG A 89 -17.27 1.97 0.64
C ARG A 89 -16.34 0.81 0.29
N ALA A 90 -16.20 0.48 -0.99
CA ALA A 90 -15.26 -0.54 -1.45
C ALA A 90 -13.82 -0.01 -1.44
N ALA A 91 -13.61 1.26 -1.79
CA ALA A 91 -12.32 1.93 -1.62
C ALA A 91 -11.90 2.00 -0.14
N ASP A 92 -12.84 2.27 0.78
CA ASP A 92 -12.61 2.27 2.23
C ASP A 92 -12.09 0.91 2.71
N VAL A 93 -12.66 -0.19 2.22
CA VAL A 93 -12.18 -1.54 2.54
C VAL A 93 -10.78 -1.79 1.97
N ILE A 94 -10.52 -1.37 0.73
CA ILE A 94 -9.19 -1.52 0.11
C ILE A 94 -8.15 -0.78 0.96
N GLU A 95 -8.41 0.48 1.31
CA GLU A 95 -7.47 1.29 2.08
C GLU A 95 -7.28 0.73 3.50
N ALA A 96 -8.37 0.39 4.19
CA ALA A 96 -8.30 -0.13 5.56
C ALA A 96 -7.54 -1.46 5.67
N ILE A 97 -7.62 -2.32 4.65
CA ILE A 97 -6.97 -3.63 4.66
C ILE A 97 -5.53 -3.56 4.15
N THR A 98 -5.27 -2.73 3.12
CA THR A 98 -3.97 -2.74 2.43
C THR A 98 -3.06 -1.59 2.84
N ASN A 99 -3.60 -0.56 3.50
CA ASN A 99 -2.89 0.67 3.84
C ASN A 99 -2.15 1.25 2.61
N SER A 100 -2.87 1.30 1.49
CA SER A 100 -2.35 1.69 0.18
C SER A 100 -2.04 3.18 0.05
N GLY A 101 -2.50 4.01 0.99
CA GLY A 101 -2.34 5.47 0.96
C GLY A 101 -3.23 6.16 -0.08
N ILE A 102 -4.29 5.51 -0.55
CA ILE A 102 -5.24 6.07 -1.52
C ILE A 102 -5.98 7.24 -0.85
N LYS A 103 -5.91 8.41 -1.47
CA LYS A 103 -6.56 9.64 -1.02
C LYS A 103 -7.77 9.94 -1.89
N TYR A 104 -8.90 10.28 -1.26
CA TYR A 104 -10.17 10.70 -1.90
C TYR A 104 -11.03 11.47 -0.89
N ASP A 105 -12.08 12.14 -1.35
CA ASP A 105 -12.97 12.91 -0.47
C ASP A 105 -14.02 12.00 0.20
N GLU A 106 -14.43 12.33 1.42
CA GLU A 106 -15.51 11.60 2.10
C GLU A 106 -16.87 11.80 1.43
N GLU A 107 -17.04 12.91 0.70
CA GLU A 107 -18.23 13.23 -0.08
C GLU A 107 -18.30 12.46 -1.41
N ASP A 108 -17.19 11.84 -1.86
CA ASP A 108 -17.16 11.07 -3.10
C ASP A 108 -18.08 9.85 -3.01
N GLU A 109 -18.99 9.67 -3.96
CA GLU A 109 -19.74 8.41 -4.08
C GLU A 109 -18.88 7.31 -4.73
N VAL A 110 -17.97 7.73 -5.60
CA VAL A 110 -17.16 6.87 -6.46
C VAL A 110 -15.72 7.39 -6.48
N VAL A 111 -14.77 6.47 -6.35
CA VAL A 111 -13.34 6.74 -6.28
C VAL A 111 -12.65 6.19 -7.52
N ASN A 112 -11.85 7.04 -8.15
CA ASN A 112 -10.92 6.64 -9.21
C ASN A 112 -9.61 6.13 -8.60
N VAL A 113 -9.58 4.85 -8.23
CA VAL A 113 -8.43 4.18 -7.61
C VAL A 113 -7.18 4.23 -8.49
N CYS A 114 -7.35 4.12 -9.82
CA CYS A 114 -6.24 4.24 -10.76
C CYS A 114 -5.56 5.61 -10.69
N GLN A 115 -6.36 6.68 -10.67
CA GLN A 115 -5.85 8.05 -10.55
C GLN A 115 -5.19 8.29 -9.20
N ALA A 116 -5.82 7.86 -8.10
CA ALA A 116 -5.25 8.01 -6.76
C ALA A 116 -3.86 7.36 -6.64
N ILE A 117 -3.67 6.16 -7.19
CA ILE A 117 -2.36 5.50 -7.22
C ILE A 117 -1.35 6.26 -8.08
N GLN A 118 -1.77 6.81 -9.22
CA GLN A 118 -0.88 7.64 -10.05
C GLN A 118 -0.43 8.91 -9.32
N GLU A 119 -1.33 9.56 -8.60
CA GLU A 119 -1.03 10.76 -7.81
C GLU A 119 -0.03 10.47 -6.69
N ILE A 120 -0.19 9.36 -5.95
CA ILE A 120 0.79 8.91 -4.96
C ILE A 120 2.18 8.75 -5.60
N ARG A 121 2.26 8.04 -6.73
CA ARG A 121 3.55 7.82 -7.43
C ARG A 121 4.20 9.12 -7.88
N MET A 122 3.39 10.10 -8.34
CA MET A 122 3.90 11.41 -8.74
C MET A 122 4.40 12.23 -7.54
N GLU A 123 3.66 12.20 -6.44
CA GLU A 123 4.03 12.86 -5.17
C GLU A 123 5.34 12.29 -4.62
N GLU A 124 5.45 10.96 -4.51
CA GLU A 124 6.67 10.27 -4.06
C GLU A 124 7.88 10.58 -4.95
N ARG A 125 7.68 10.61 -6.27
CA ARG A 125 8.74 10.98 -7.22
C ARG A 125 9.23 12.41 -6.99
N LYS A 126 8.31 13.35 -6.83
CA LYS A 126 8.64 14.76 -6.59
C LYS A 126 9.39 14.94 -5.26
N ILE A 127 8.97 14.25 -4.21
CA ILE A 127 9.66 14.24 -2.92
C ILE A 127 11.08 13.69 -3.10
N GLY A 128 11.23 12.57 -3.81
CA GLY A 128 12.54 11.98 -4.09
C GLY A 128 13.47 12.89 -4.90
N GLU A 129 12.93 13.62 -5.89
CA GLU A 129 13.68 14.62 -6.66
C GLU A 129 14.17 15.77 -5.75
N GLN A 130 13.29 16.32 -4.90
CA GLN A 130 13.62 17.38 -3.95
C GLN A 130 14.65 16.95 -2.90
N ASP A 131 14.50 15.76 -2.32
CA ASP A 131 15.48 15.22 -1.38
C ASP A 131 16.83 14.97 -2.06
N GLY A 132 16.82 14.50 -3.30
CA GLY A 132 18.01 14.34 -4.11
C GLY A 132 18.76 15.65 -4.37
N GLU A 133 18.04 16.73 -4.69
CA GLU A 133 18.61 18.08 -4.85
C GLU A 133 19.18 18.61 -3.54
N LEU A 134 18.44 18.46 -2.44
CA LEU A 134 18.89 18.87 -1.11
C LEU A 134 20.15 18.12 -0.67
N ARG A 135 20.22 16.80 -0.90
CA ARG A 135 21.39 15.98 -0.59
C ARG A 135 22.62 16.45 -1.38
N LYS A 136 22.47 16.71 -2.68
CA LYS A 136 23.55 17.25 -3.52
C LYS A 136 24.02 18.62 -3.03
N ALA A 137 23.10 19.51 -2.64
CA ALA A 137 23.45 20.82 -2.09
C ALA A 137 24.23 20.70 -0.79
N LYS A 138 23.81 19.82 0.13
CA LYS A 138 24.54 19.52 1.39
C LYS A 138 25.94 18.97 1.14
N GLU A 139 26.07 18.01 0.22
CA GLU A 139 27.36 17.42 -0.16
C GLU A 139 28.31 18.47 -0.77
N ALA A 140 27.79 19.30 -1.68
CA ALA A 140 28.54 20.40 -2.28
C ALA A 140 29.00 21.40 -1.21
N ALA A 141 28.11 21.81 -0.30
CA ALA A 141 28.45 22.73 0.79
C ALA A 141 29.58 22.19 1.67
N ARG A 142 29.50 20.91 2.07
CA ARG A 142 30.54 20.26 2.87
C ARG A 142 31.87 20.16 2.15
N ASN A 143 31.85 19.85 0.85
CA ASN A 143 33.06 19.76 0.04
C ASN A 143 33.74 21.11 -0.11
N PHE A 144 32.99 22.18 -0.40
CA PHE A 144 33.55 23.53 -0.49
C PHE A 144 34.08 24.04 0.85
N TYR A 145 33.38 23.74 1.95
CA TYR A 145 33.84 24.10 3.28
C TYR A 145 35.18 23.42 3.62
N ASN A 146 35.32 22.13 3.31
CA ASN A 146 36.58 21.39 3.49
C ASN A 146 37.73 21.93 2.62
N LEU A 147 37.43 22.63 1.52
CA LEU A 147 38.41 23.33 0.67
C LEU A 147 38.74 24.74 1.17
N GLY A 148 38.19 25.17 2.31
CA GLY A 148 38.43 26.48 2.89
C GLY A 148 37.64 27.62 2.22
N VAL A 149 36.55 27.30 1.50
CA VAL A 149 35.67 28.32 0.94
C VAL A 149 34.83 28.94 2.06
N ASP A 150 34.71 30.26 2.02
CA ASP A 150 33.91 31.07 2.94
C ASP A 150 32.41 30.72 2.88
N VAL A 151 31.74 30.66 4.04
CA VAL A 151 30.38 30.12 4.17
C VAL A 151 29.36 30.92 3.37
N GLU A 152 29.54 32.23 3.29
CA GLU A 152 28.71 33.15 2.53
C GLU A 152 28.79 32.85 1.02
N LYS A 153 30.00 32.53 0.52
CA LYS A 153 30.19 32.11 -0.88
C LYS A 153 29.63 30.73 -1.14
N ILE A 154 29.74 29.82 -0.18
CA ILE A 154 29.14 28.48 -0.28
C ILE A 154 27.61 28.61 -0.40
N ALA A 155 26.99 29.38 0.49
CA ALA A 155 25.56 29.64 0.51
C ALA A 155 25.07 30.23 -0.82
N GLN A 156 25.80 31.20 -1.36
CA GLN A 156 25.54 31.74 -2.70
C GLN A 156 25.66 30.66 -3.79
N GLY A 157 26.67 29.80 -3.73
CA GLY A 157 26.94 28.77 -4.73
C GLY A 157 25.95 27.61 -4.74
N VAL A 158 25.41 27.23 -3.57
CA VAL A 158 24.39 26.16 -3.47
C VAL A 158 22.96 26.68 -3.55
N GLY A 159 22.76 28.01 -3.46
CA GLY A 159 21.45 28.64 -3.58
C GLY A 159 20.58 28.58 -2.32
N TYR A 160 21.21 28.51 -1.13
CA TYR A 160 20.50 28.45 0.16
C TYR A 160 20.91 29.60 1.07
N ALA A 161 20.08 29.89 2.08
CA ALA A 161 20.41 30.90 3.09
C ALA A 161 21.66 30.50 3.89
N VAL A 162 22.46 31.49 4.28
CA VAL A 162 23.71 31.29 5.04
C VAL A 162 23.46 30.50 6.31
N GLU A 163 22.40 30.81 7.05
CA GLU A 163 22.03 30.10 8.28
C GLU A 163 21.68 28.62 8.03
N THR A 164 20.99 28.32 6.92
CA THR A 164 20.71 26.93 6.52
C THR A 164 21.99 26.16 6.23
N VAL A 165 22.95 26.79 5.54
CA VAL A 165 24.25 26.16 5.24
C VAL A 165 25.10 26.00 6.51
N LYS A 166 25.09 26.97 7.43
CA LYS A 166 25.73 26.83 8.75
C LYS A 166 25.17 25.64 9.52
N GLY A 167 23.84 25.44 9.51
CA GLY A 167 23.19 24.27 10.07
C GLY A 167 23.68 22.95 9.47
N TRP A 168 23.84 22.88 8.15
CA TRP A 168 24.38 21.68 7.49
C TRP A 168 25.83 21.38 7.85
N LEU A 169 26.62 22.42 8.09
CA LEU A 169 28.04 22.33 8.42
C LEU A 169 28.31 22.17 9.92
N GLY A 170 27.27 22.24 10.77
CA GLY A 170 27.41 22.18 12.22
C GLY A 170 28.08 23.42 12.82
N LEU A 171 27.91 24.59 12.18
CA LEU A 171 28.48 25.88 12.59
C LEU A 171 27.48 26.75 13.36
N GLU A 172 26.36 26.18 13.80
CA GLU A 172 25.37 26.88 14.63
C GLU A 172 26.00 27.27 15.98
N SER A 173 25.85 28.55 16.34
CA SER A 173 26.20 29.11 17.67
C SER A 173 24.98 29.12 18.58
#